data_AF-A0A3D5PN53-F1
#
_entry.id   AF-A0A3D5PN53-F1
#
_cell.length_a   1.000
_cell.length_b   1.000
_cell.length_c   1.000
_cell.angle_alpha   90.00
_cell.angle_beta   90.00
_cell.angle_gamma   90.00
#
_symmetry.space_group_name_H-M   'P 1'
#
loop_
_entity.id
_entity.type
_entity.pdbx_description
1 polymer ?
#
loop_
_entity_poly.entity_id
_entity_poly.type
_entity_poly.pdbx_seq_one_letter_code
_entity_poly.pdbx_strand_id
1 'polypeptide(L)'
;MDAKRLFNAFNAPMLQAAVPTQTALTSHVLRNPSLIPAMAPHLSLAKTLNKRFRDPKLAQLFGRYATYVGGSPYHSPSILSLIWGAEAQGVWSVAGGMHMLACAIEDLAKSRGAEFRYNAHVTRIETQKDQVCAVHVGDERIAADGVLFNGDPRALAQGDLGHFARTSVTTPCVEPRSLSALVHTFAAVPRGIDLKQHNVFFADEQKAEFGPLAQGKHPTDATLYVHAQDRDRTQSLGVLERFEIILNAPPALSADPALFKEIDQCQAQVFNRLADFGLTFSPTPKRSSLTTPQMFGQMFPASNGSLYGR
;
A
#
# COMPACT_ATOMS: atom_id res chain seq x y z
N MET A 1 2.25 1.98 26.49
CA MET A 1 2.57 0.72 27.19
C MET A 1 2.14 -0.50 26.38
N ASP A 2 0.88 -0.56 25.92
CA ASP A 2 0.39 -1.74 25.19
C ASP A 2 0.94 -1.92 23.77
N ALA A 3 1.16 -0.84 23.00
CA ALA A 3 1.73 -0.96 21.65
C ALA A 3 3.14 -1.59 21.67
N LYS A 4 4.02 -1.13 22.57
CA LYS A 4 5.35 -1.72 22.79
C LYS A 4 5.27 -3.17 23.27
N ARG A 5 4.32 -3.47 24.15
CA ARG A 5 4.08 -4.84 24.65
C ARG A 5 3.63 -5.78 23.55
N LEU A 6 2.66 -5.37 22.73
CA LEU A 6 2.20 -6.12 21.57
C LEU A 6 3.34 -6.26 20.55
N PHE A 7 4.14 -5.21 20.33
CA PHE A 7 5.25 -5.25 19.38
C PHE A 7 6.25 -6.30 19.79
N ASN A 8 6.71 -6.26 21.03
CA ASN A 8 7.63 -7.24 21.57
C ASN A 8 7.06 -8.66 21.56
N ALA A 9 5.77 -8.81 21.88
CA ALA A 9 5.10 -10.11 21.90
C ALA A 9 5.02 -10.73 20.50
N PHE A 10 4.75 -9.92 19.47
CA PHE A 10 4.58 -10.41 18.09
C PHE A 10 5.85 -10.29 17.24
N ASN A 11 6.93 -9.68 17.74
CA ASN A 11 8.17 -9.52 16.99
C ASN A 11 8.76 -10.87 16.54
N ALA A 12 9.03 -11.78 17.47
CA ALA A 12 9.57 -13.11 17.13
C ALA A 12 8.55 -14.04 16.43
N PRO A 13 7.32 -14.24 16.95
CA PRO A 13 6.41 -15.24 16.39
C PRO A 13 5.70 -14.79 15.10
N MET A 14 5.72 -13.49 14.77
CA MET A 14 5.13 -12.96 13.53
C MET A 14 6.12 -12.18 12.67
N LEU A 15 6.74 -11.11 13.19
CA LEU A 15 7.53 -10.18 12.35
C LEU A 15 8.85 -10.78 11.85
N GLN A 16 9.49 -11.63 12.64
CA GLN A 16 10.75 -12.31 12.29
C GLN A 16 10.56 -13.75 11.82
N ALA A 17 9.33 -14.28 11.86
CA ALA A 17 9.05 -15.65 11.46
C ALA A 17 9.08 -15.75 9.93
N ALA A 18 9.89 -16.66 9.39
CA ALA A 18 9.95 -16.91 7.95
C ALA A 18 8.62 -17.41 7.38
N VAL A 19 7.83 -18.14 8.19
CA VAL A 19 6.49 -18.64 7.84
C VAL A 19 5.55 -18.40 9.02
N PRO A 20 4.92 -17.22 9.13
CA PRO A 20 3.97 -16.96 10.19
C PRO A 20 2.70 -17.80 9.99
N THR A 21 2.24 -18.49 11.04
CA THR A 21 1.01 -19.30 11.00
C THR A 21 0.00 -18.85 12.03
N GLN A 22 -1.29 -18.92 11.69
CA GLN A 22 -2.38 -18.57 12.62
C GLN A 22 -2.41 -19.49 13.85
N THR A 23 -1.99 -20.75 13.70
CA THR A 23 -1.88 -21.72 14.79
C THR A 23 -0.76 -21.35 15.76
N ALA A 24 0.43 -20.99 15.26
CA ALA A 24 1.52 -20.51 16.10
C ALA A 24 1.13 -19.21 16.82
N LEU A 25 0.45 -18.31 16.13
CA LEU A 25 -0.06 -17.07 16.70
C LEU A 25 -1.06 -17.33 17.83
N THR A 26 -2.06 -18.17 17.57
CA THR A 26 -3.09 -18.54 18.56
C THR A 26 -2.47 -19.22 19.77
N SER A 27 -1.54 -20.16 19.55
CA SER A 27 -0.80 -20.83 20.61
C SER A 27 0.00 -19.83 21.46
N HIS A 28 0.66 -18.85 20.82
CA HIS A 28 1.39 -17.81 21.51
C HIS A 28 0.49 -16.93 22.39
N VAL A 29 -0.68 -16.54 21.89
CA VAL A 29 -1.68 -15.76 22.65
C VAL A 29 -2.25 -16.59 23.81
N LEU A 30 -2.55 -17.87 23.61
CA LEU A 30 -3.03 -18.75 24.68
C LEU A 30 -1.99 -18.95 25.79
N ARG A 31 -0.70 -19.01 25.45
CA ARG A 31 0.40 -19.07 26.43
C ARG A 31 0.63 -17.73 27.14
N ASN A 32 0.16 -16.62 26.57
CA ASN A 32 0.31 -15.27 27.11
C ASN A 32 -1.06 -14.55 27.17
N PRO A 33 -2.02 -15.04 27.99
CA PRO A 33 -3.41 -14.56 27.96
C PRO A 33 -3.55 -13.08 28.31
N SER A 34 -2.56 -12.51 28.99
CA SER A 34 -2.45 -11.07 29.26
C SER A 34 -2.35 -10.19 28.00
N LEU A 35 -2.10 -10.77 26.82
CA LEU A 35 -2.12 -10.09 25.52
C LEU A 35 -3.54 -9.83 24.99
N ILE A 36 -4.52 -10.66 25.36
CA ILE A 36 -5.90 -10.57 24.87
C ILE A 36 -6.52 -9.19 25.15
N PRO A 37 -6.49 -8.64 26.39
CA PRO A 37 -7.02 -7.30 26.64
C PRO A 37 -6.22 -6.19 25.92
N ALA A 38 -4.92 -6.40 25.71
CA ALA A 38 -4.07 -5.43 25.00
C ALA A 38 -4.38 -5.42 23.48
N MET A 39 -4.68 -6.58 22.88
CA MET A 39 -5.09 -6.72 21.48
C MET A 39 -6.50 -6.17 21.22
N ALA A 40 -7.33 -6.08 22.26
CA ALA A 40 -8.71 -5.57 22.20
C ALA A 40 -9.48 -6.06 20.95
N PRO A 41 -9.62 -7.39 20.74
CA PRO A 41 -10.09 -7.97 19.48
C PRO A 41 -11.51 -7.55 19.06
N HIS A 42 -12.32 -7.07 20.02
CA HIS A 42 -13.69 -6.61 19.78
C HIS A 42 -13.78 -5.12 19.39
N LEU A 43 -12.65 -4.40 19.38
CA LEU A 43 -12.60 -2.97 19.09
C LEU A 43 -11.86 -2.73 17.76
N SER A 44 -12.44 -1.85 16.93
CA SER A 44 -11.72 -1.28 15.80
C SER A 44 -10.63 -0.31 16.27
N LEU A 45 -9.63 -0.07 15.41
CA LEU A 45 -8.56 0.87 15.69
C LEU A 45 -9.11 2.25 16.10
N ALA A 46 -10.09 2.79 15.37
CA ALA A 46 -10.74 4.06 15.70
C ALA A 46 -11.37 4.08 17.10
N LYS A 47 -12.08 3.02 17.50
CA LYS A 47 -12.69 2.92 18.84
C LYS A 47 -11.62 2.89 19.94
N THR A 48 -10.53 2.16 19.72
CA THR A 48 -9.42 2.09 20.67
C THR A 48 -8.71 3.44 20.80
N LEU A 49 -8.48 4.14 19.69
CA LEU A 49 -7.81 5.44 19.69
C LEU A 49 -8.66 6.54 20.35
N ASN A 50 -9.96 6.60 20.06
CA ASN A 50 -10.88 7.56 20.68
C ASN A 50 -11.05 7.34 22.19
N LYS A 51 -10.79 6.12 22.70
CA LYS A 51 -10.75 5.85 24.14
C LYS A 51 -9.44 6.30 24.79
N ARG A 52 -8.34 6.39 24.02
CA ARG A 52 -7.00 6.67 24.54
C ARG A 52 -6.61 8.14 24.43
N PHE A 53 -7.02 8.81 23.36
CA PHE A 53 -6.70 10.20 23.12
C PHE A 53 -7.92 11.09 23.38
N ARG A 54 -7.72 12.16 24.16
CA ARG A 54 -8.72 13.22 24.33
C ARG A 54 -8.78 14.15 23.13
N ASP A 55 -7.62 14.39 22.49
CA ASP A 55 -7.51 15.20 21.29
C ASP A 55 -7.89 14.35 20.06
N PRO A 56 -8.94 14.72 19.31
CA PRO A 56 -9.35 14.00 18.11
C PRO A 56 -8.27 14.00 17.01
N LYS A 57 -7.39 15.01 16.94
CA LYS A 57 -6.30 15.06 15.96
C LYS A 57 -5.25 13.99 16.22
N LEU A 58 -4.96 13.68 17.48
CA LEU A 58 -4.08 12.58 17.83
C LEU A 58 -4.71 11.23 17.47
N ALA A 59 -6.02 11.06 17.75
CA ALA A 59 -6.73 9.86 17.33
C ALA A 59 -6.72 9.69 15.79
N GLN A 60 -6.89 10.77 15.03
CA GLN A 60 -6.81 10.76 13.57
C GLN A 60 -5.40 10.42 13.07
N LEU A 61 -4.36 11.04 13.65
CA LEU A 61 -2.95 10.79 13.33
C LEU A 61 -2.60 9.31 13.44
N PHE A 62 -2.93 8.68 14.58
CA PHE A 62 -2.68 7.26 14.78
C PHE A 62 -3.67 6.36 14.02
N GLY A 63 -4.86 6.86 13.69
CA GLY A 63 -5.83 6.13 12.88
C GLY A 63 -5.34 5.92 11.44
N ARG A 64 -4.53 6.85 10.93
CA ARG A 64 -3.93 6.79 9.58
C ARG A 64 -3.18 5.48 9.32
N TYR A 65 -2.58 4.85 10.34
CA TYR A 65 -1.84 3.59 10.17
C TYR A 65 -2.69 2.43 9.63
N ALA A 66 -4.02 2.52 9.65
CA ALA A 66 -4.88 1.58 8.94
C ALA A 66 -4.63 1.58 7.41
N THR A 67 -4.22 2.71 6.84
CA THR A 67 -3.95 2.85 5.39
C THR A 67 -2.69 2.11 4.94
N TYR A 68 -1.79 1.73 5.85
CA TYR A 68 -0.54 0.98 5.52
C TYR A 68 -0.83 -0.46 5.09
N VAL A 69 -2.05 -0.93 5.33
CA VAL A 69 -2.57 -2.21 4.84
C VAL A 69 -3.75 -2.01 3.91
N GLY A 70 -3.92 -0.79 3.36
CA GLY A 70 -5.05 -0.44 2.51
C GLY A 70 -6.41 -0.51 3.21
N GLY A 71 -6.45 -0.37 4.54
CA GLY A 71 -7.65 -0.52 5.36
C GLY A 71 -8.23 0.80 5.87
N SER A 72 -9.44 0.70 6.45
CA SER A 72 -10.11 1.79 7.15
C SER A 72 -9.95 1.65 8.66
N PRO A 73 -9.61 2.71 9.41
CA PRO A 73 -9.47 2.64 10.87
C PRO A 73 -10.75 2.21 11.60
N TYR A 74 -11.91 2.35 10.95
CA TYR A 74 -13.20 1.92 11.49
C TYR A 74 -13.42 0.40 11.43
N HIS A 75 -12.68 -0.31 10.56
CA HIS A 75 -12.79 -1.75 10.35
C HIS A 75 -11.49 -2.52 10.67
N SER A 76 -10.35 -1.83 10.68
CA SER A 76 -9.07 -2.46 10.97
C SER A 76 -8.93 -2.86 12.45
N PRO A 77 -8.31 -4.01 12.74
CA PRO A 77 -8.07 -4.47 14.09
C PRO A 77 -7.05 -3.57 14.80
N SER A 78 -7.18 -3.44 16.13
CA SER A 78 -6.34 -2.52 16.91
C SER A 78 -4.85 -2.90 16.97
N ILE A 79 -4.52 -4.15 16.62
CA ILE A 79 -3.14 -4.64 16.50
C ILE A 79 -2.33 -3.88 15.44
N LEU A 80 -2.95 -3.18 14.49
CA LEU A 80 -2.20 -2.33 13.55
C LEU A 80 -1.48 -1.14 14.21
N SER A 81 -1.78 -0.85 15.48
CA SER A 81 -0.99 0.10 16.28
C SER A 81 0.50 -0.27 16.42
N LEU A 82 0.88 -1.50 16.05
CA LEU A 82 2.27 -1.95 15.94
C LEU A 82 3.07 -1.22 14.86
N ILE A 83 2.43 -0.75 13.81
CA ILE A 83 3.09 -0.09 12.67
C ILE A 83 3.80 1.19 13.14
N TRP A 84 3.16 1.96 14.02
CA TRP A 84 3.79 3.10 14.69
C TRP A 84 5.06 2.70 15.45
N GLY A 85 5.05 1.52 16.09
CA GLY A 85 6.21 1.02 16.84
C GLY A 85 7.41 0.71 15.94
N ALA A 86 7.18 0.37 14.68
CA ALA A 86 8.24 0.22 13.68
C ALA A 86 8.79 1.59 13.27
N GLU A 87 7.94 2.57 12.94
CA GLU A 87 8.39 3.93 12.59
C GLU A 87 9.12 4.64 13.74
N ALA A 88 8.69 4.40 14.98
CA ALA A 88 9.35 4.96 16.16
C ALA A 88 10.80 4.45 16.35
N GLN A 89 11.19 3.35 15.69
CA GLN A 89 12.57 2.86 15.72
C GLN A 89 13.47 3.59 14.72
N GLY A 90 12.88 4.33 13.78
CA GLY A 90 13.60 5.09 12.78
C GLY A 90 12.85 5.14 11.46
N VAL A 91 13.18 6.15 10.66
CA VAL A 91 12.80 6.25 9.25
C VAL A 91 14.10 6.41 8.48
N TRP A 92 14.32 5.54 7.50
CA TRP A 92 15.54 5.51 6.68
C TRP A 92 15.21 5.92 5.26
N SER A 93 16.10 6.72 4.65
CA SER A 93 16.03 7.07 3.23
C SER A 93 17.12 6.33 2.45
N VAL A 94 16.78 5.86 1.24
CA VAL A 94 17.73 5.24 0.32
C VAL A 94 18.33 6.33 -0.55
N ALA A 95 19.66 6.42 -0.59
CA ALA A 95 20.35 7.37 -1.46
C ALA A 95 19.95 7.12 -2.92
N GLY A 96 19.39 8.14 -3.58
CA GLY A 96 18.86 8.03 -4.95
C GLY A 96 17.37 7.70 -5.02
N GLY A 97 16.75 7.34 -3.89
CA GLY A 97 15.34 6.98 -3.77
C GLY A 97 15.11 5.47 -3.75
N MET A 98 13.86 5.07 -3.51
CA MET A 98 13.47 3.67 -3.33
C MET A 98 13.78 2.78 -4.55
N HIS A 99 13.85 3.34 -5.76
CA HIS A 99 14.23 2.60 -6.96
C HIS A 99 15.62 1.94 -6.84
N MET A 100 16.57 2.59 -6.16
CA MET A 100 17.92 2.06 -5.98
C MET A 100 17.94 0.77 -5.15
N LEU A 101 16.97 0.57 -4.27
CA LEU A 101 16.83 -0.69 -3.54
C LEU A 101 16.49 -1.85 -4.49
N ALA A 102 15.60 -1.62 -5.46
CA ALA A 102 15.26 -2.63 -6.46
C ALA A 102 16.46 -2.96 -7.35
N CYS A 103 17.21 -1.94 -7.80
CA CYS A 103 18.45 -2.14 -8.55
C CYS A 103 19.48 -2.95 -7.77
N ALA A 104 19.68 -2.62 -6.49
CA ALA A 104 20.64 -3.35 -5.64
C ALA A 104 20.27 -4.82 -5.45
N ILE A 105 18.97 -5.13 -5.33
CA ILE A 105 18.47 -6.51 -5.25
C ILE A 105 18.70 -7.24 -6.58
N GLU A 106 18.41 -6.59 -7.71
CA GLU A 106 18.63 -7.15 -9.05
C GLU A 106 20.12 -7.44 -9.30
N ASP A 107 21.00 -6.49 -8.99
CA ASP A 107 22.45 -6.64 -9.16
C ASP A 107 22.99 -7.80 -8.32
N LEU A 108 22.54 -7.91 -7.05
CA LEU A 108 22.91 -9.02 -6.18
C LEU A 108 22.38 -10.36 -6.72
N ALA A 109 21.16 -10.39 -7.25
CA ALA A 109 20.60 -11.61 -7.83
C ALA A 109 21.40 -12.04 -9.08
N LYS A 110 21.72 -11.11 -9.98
CA LYS A 110 22.57 -11.37 -11.16
C LYS A 110 23.96 -11.86 -10.77
N SER A 111 24.56 -11.27 -9.73
CA SER A 111 25.87 -11.71 -9.23
C SER A 111 25.84 -13.14 -8.64
N ARG A 112 24.65 -13.68 -8.37
CA ARG A 112 24.41 -15.06 -7.92
C ARG A 112 23.89 -15.97 -9.04
N GLY A 113 23.90 -15.51 -10.29
CA GLY A 113 23.53 -16.29 -11.47
C GLY A 113 22.06 -16.20 -11.87
N ALA A 114 21.27 -15.29 -11.30
CA ALA A 114 19.90 -15.07 -11.75
C ALA A 114 19.87 -14.35 -13.12
N GLU A 115 18.99 -14.81 -14.00
CA GLU A 115 18.72 -14.17 -15.30
C GLU A 115 17.39 -13.41 -15.25
N PHE A 116 17.37 -12.20 -15.82
CA PHE A 116 16.18 -11.36 -15.86
C PHE A 116 15.69 -11.22 -17.30
N ARG A 117 14.43 -11.56 -17.53
CA ARG A 117 13.74 -11.36 -18.81
C ARG A 117 12.61 -10.36 -18.62
N TYR A 118 12.79 -9.15 -19.14
CA TYR A 118 11.77 -8.10 -19.13
C TYR A 118 10.85 -8.21 -20.35
N ASN A 119 9.70 -7.55 -20.29
CA ASN A 119 8.68 -7.60 -21.34
C ASN A 119 8.25 -9.04 -21.69
N ALA A 120 8.35 -9.95 -20.72
CA ALA A 120 8.10 -11.37 -20.86
C ALA A 120 6.85 -11.75 -20.02
N HIS A 121 5.67 -11.39 -20.51
CA HIS A 121 4.42 -11.68 -19.81
C HIS A 121 4.13 -13.18 -19.83
N VAL A 122 4.17 -13.82 -18.65
CA VAL A 122 3.85 -15.23 -18.49
C VAL A 122 2.33 -15.40 -18.58
N THR A 123 1.87 -16.19 -19.55
CA THR A 123 0.44 -16.41 -19.84
C THR A 123 -0.08 -17.71 -19.25
N ARG A 124 0.79 -18.66 -18.93
CA ARG A 124 0.39 -19.97 -18.41
C ARG A 124 1.51 -20.65 -17.63
N ILE A 125 1.13 -21.33 -16.55
CA ILE A 125 1.94 -22.32 -15.85
C ILE A 125 1.48 -23.70 -16.35
N GLU A 126 2.40 -24.46 -16.93
CA GLU A 126 2.14 -25.81 -17.41
C GLU A 126 2.40 -26.82 -16.30
N THR A 127 1.46 -27.75 -16.13
CA THR A 127 1.60 -28.87 -15.21
C THR A 127 1.35 -30.20 -15.91
N GLN A 128 2.06 -31.23 -15.45
CA GLN A 128 1.89 -32.62 -15.87
C GLN A 128 1.85 -33.49 -14.62
N LYS A 129 0.82 -34.34 -14.47
CA LYS A 129 0.60 -35.18 -13.27
C LYS A 129 0.69 -34.36 -11.96
N ASP A 130 0.03 -33.20 -11.95
CA ASP A 130 -0.02 -32.27 -10.82
C ASP A 130 1.32 -31.66 -10.38
N GLN A 131 2.34 -31.72 -11.24
CA GLN A 131 3.64 -31.08 -11.03
C GLN A 131 3.90 -30.02 -12.10
N VAL A 132 4.50 -28.90 -11.70
CA VAL A 132 4.95 -27.86 -12.64
C VAL A 132 6.07 -28.42 -13.51
N CYS A 133 6.02 -28.11 -14.81
CA CYS A 133 7.07 -28.52 -15.75
C CYS A 133 7.51 -27.42 -16.73
N ALA A 134 6.73 -26.33 -16.87
CA ALA A 134 7.10 -25.19 -17.72
C ALA A 134 6.26 -23.94 -17.42
N VAL A 135 6.72 -22.81 -17.94
CA VAL A 135 5.94 -21.57 -18.10
C VAL A 135 5.90 -21.16 -19.57
N HIS A 136 4.82 -20.49 -19.96
CA HIS A 136 4.62 -19.99 -21.32
C HIS A 136 4.72 -18.46 -21.35
N VAL A 137 5.50 -17.94 -22.28
CA VAL A 137 5.67 -16.50 -22.53
C VAL A 137 5.38 -16.25 -24.01
N GLY A 138 4.20 -15.74 -24.32
CA GLY A 138 3.71 -15.72 -25.71
C GLY A 138 3.65 -17.15 -26.28
N ASP A 139 4.35 -17.39 -27.38
CA ASP A 139 4.46 -18.72 -28.02
C ASP A 139 5.67 -19.54 -27.51
N GLU A 140 6.50 -18.96 -26.63
CA GLU A 140 7.68 -19.63 -26.10
C GLU A 140 7.33 -20.48 -24.87
N ARG A 141 7.78 -21.74 -24.89
CA ARG A 141 7.70 -22.65 -23.75
C ARG A 141 9.07 -22.75 -23.06
N ILE A 142 9.11 -22.34 -21.79
CA ILE A 142 10.33 -22.38 -20.96
C ILE A 142 10.17 -23.50 -19.93
N ALA A 143 11.01 -24.52 -20.00
CA ALA A 143 10.99 -25.62 -19.03
C ALA A 143 11.41 -25.12 -17.64
N ALA A 144 10.74 -25.61 -16.60
CA ALA A 144 11.02 -25.25 -15.22
C ALA A 144 10.64 -26.39 -14.28
N ASP A 145 11.52 -26.71 -13.33
CA ASP A 145 11.28 -27.72 -12.29
C ASP A 145 10.41 -27.18 -11.14
N GLY A 146 10.31 -25.85 -11.02
CA GLY A 146 9.51 -25.17 -10.01
C GLY A 146 9.23 -23.73 -10.41
N VAL A 147 8.12 -23.18 -9.90
CA VAL A 147 7.69 -21.80 -10.16
C VAL A 147 7.37 -21.11 -8.85
N LEU A 148 8.06 -19.99 -8.60
CA LEU A 148 7.69 -19.04 -7.56
C LEU A 148 6.92 -17.89 -8.20
N PHE A 149 5.64 -17.77 -7.88
CA PHE A 149 4.78 -16.72 -8.42
C PHE A 149 4.78 -15.49 -7.50
N ASN A 150 5.29 -14.37 -8.00
CA ASN A 150 5.31 -13.07 -7.31
C ASN A 150 4.39 -12.03 -7.97
N GLY A 151 3.27 -12.47 -8.55
CA GLY A 151 2.18 -11.59 -9.01
C GLY A 151 1.02 -11.56 -8.02
N ASP A 152 -0.06 -10.87 -8.36
CA ASP A 152 -1.25 -10.85 -7.50
C ASP A 152 -1.86 -12.27 -7.41
N PRO A 153 -2.03 -12.86 -6.20
CA PRO A 153 -2.59 -14.20 -6.05
C PRO A 153 -3.98 -14.37 -6.66
N ARG A 154 -4.70 -13.26 -6.92
CA ARG A 154 -5.99 -13.26 -7.61
C ARG A 154 -5.88 -13.81 -9.03
N ALA A 155 -4.75 -13.60 -9.73
CA ALA A 155 -4.52 -14.18 -11.06
C ALA A 155 -4.58 -15.72 -11.02
N LEU A 156 -4.00 -16.32 -9.97
CA LEU A 156 -4.09 -17.76 -9.75
C LEU A 156 -5.55 -18.16 -9.49
N ALA A 157 -6.22 -17.50 -8.54
CA ALA A 157 -7.61 -17.81 -8.16
C ALA A 157 -8.63 -17.64 -9.30
N GLN A 158 -8.36 -16.77 -10.27
CA GLN A 158 -9.16 -16.58 -11.48
C GLN A 158 -8.84 -17.60 -12.58
N GLY A 159 -7.70 -18.27 -12.50
CA GLY A 159 -7.24 -19.22 -13.51
C GLY A 159 -6.50 -18.58 -14.68
N ASP A 160 -6.07 -17.32 -14.54
CA ASP A 160 -5.37 -16.56 -15.59
C ASP A 160 -4.07 -17.23 -16.02
N LEU A 161 -3.46 -18.02 -15.13
CA LEU A 161 -2.24 -18.79 -15.36
C LEU A 161 -2.48 -20.29 -15.59
N GLY A 162 -3.73 -20.68 -15.85
CA GLY A 162 -4.14 -22.06 -16.10
C GLY A 162 -4.95 -22.69 -14.96
N HIS A 163 -5.75 -23.71 -15.31
CA HIS A 163 -6.72 -24.30 -14.39
C HIS A 163 -6.09 -24.93 -13.13
N PHE A 164 -4.91 -25.53 -13.24
CA PHE A 164 -4.26 -26.15 -12.08
C PHE A 164 -3.88 -25.11 -11.02
N ALA A 165 -3.33 -23.97 -11.45
CA ALA A 165 -2.92 -22.87 -10.58
C ALA A 165 -4.08 -22.31 -9.73
N ARG A 166 -5.32 -22.41 -10.24
CA ARG A 166 -6.54 -22.02 -9.52
C ARG A 166 -6.77 -22.76 -8.21
N THR A 167 -6.25 -23.98 -8.08
CA THR A 167 -6.38 -24.76 -6.85
C THR A 167 -5.46 -24.28 -5.73
N SER A 168 -4.46 -23.44 -6.05
CA SER A 168 -3.46 -22.96 -5.09
C SER A 168 -3.97 -21.81 -4.21
N VAL A 169 -4.98 -21.05 -4.66
CA VAL A 169 -5.50 -19.87 -3.95
C VAL A 169 -7.02 -19.82 -4.06
N THR A 170 -7.71 -19.59 -2.94
CA THR A 170 -9.17 -19.47 -2.91
C THR A 170 -9.62 -18.02 -2.97
N THR A 171 -10.83 -17.77 -3.49
CA THR A 171 -11.40 -16.42 -3.61
C THR A 171 -11.44 -15.63 -2.29
N PRO A 172 -11.79 -16.20 -1.12
CA PRO A 172 -11.76 -15.47 0.15
C PRO A 172 -10.35 -15.01 0.57
N CYS A 173 -9.29 -15.59 0.03
CA CYS A 173 -7.90 -15.18 0.28
C CYS A 173 -7.46 -14.00 -0.58
N VAL A 174 -8.28 -13.54 -1.53
CA VAL A 174 -7.96 -12.45 -2.47
C VAL A 174 -9.03 -11.36 -2.54
N GLU A 175 -10.10 -11.50 -1.76
CA GLU A 175 -11.23 -10.56 -1.68
C GLU A 175 -11.65 -10.29 -0.21
N PRO A 176 -12.34 -9.17 0.08
CA PRO A 176 -12.49 -8.01 -0.80
C PRO A 176 -11.14 -7.35 -1.05
N ARG A 177 -11.02 -6.50 -2.08
CA ARG A 177 -9.77 -5.80 -2.39
C ARG A 177 -9.48 -4.68 -1.39
N SER A 178 -8.21 -4.50 -1.07
CA SER A 178 -7.72 -3.36 -0.28
C SER A 178 -7.87 -2.06 -1.07
N LEU A 179 -7.75 -0.91 -0.40
CA LEU A 179 -7.77 0.39 -1.05
C LEU A 179 -6.68 0.53 -2.13
N SER A 180 -6.97 1.40 -3.09
CA SER A 180 -6.04 1.90 -4.10
C SER A 180 -5.63 3.34 -3.79
N ALA A 181 -4.99 4.02 -4.75
CA ALA A 181 -4.68 5.43 -4.66
C ALA A 181 -4.74 6.15 -6.01
N LEU A 182 -4.92 7.46 -5.93
CA LEU A 182 -4.55 8.43 -6.95
C LEU A 182 -3.18 8.98 -6.58
N VAL A 183 -2.18 8.79 -7.44
CA VAL A 183 -0.79 9.15 -7.14
C VAL A 183 -0.25 10.13 -8.17
N HIS A 184 0.10 11.34 -7.73
CA HIS A 184 0.85 12.27 -8.56
C HIS A 184 2.34 12.09 -8.35
N THR A 185 3.12 11.93 -9.42
CA THR A 185 4.59 11.95 -9.40
C THR A 185 5.11 13.05 -10.33
N PHE A 186 5.80 14.04 -9.78
CA PHE A 186 6.17 15.24 -10.53
C PHE A 186 7.39 15.95 -9.94
N ALA A 187 7.92 16.91 -10.70
CA ALA A 187 8.89 17.86 -10.22
C ALA A 187 8.31 19.28 -10.26
N ALA A 188 8.48 20.05 -9.18
CA ALA A 188 8.00 21.43 -9.08
C ALA A 188 8.82 22.22 -8.05
N VAL A 189 8.63 23.53 -8.02
CA VAL A 189 9.12 24.41 -6.96
C VAL A 189 7.99 24.58 -5.93
N PRO A 190 8.13 24.10 -4.68
CA PRO A 190 7.11 24.29 -3.64
C PRO A 190 7.15 25.74 -3.11
N ARG A 191 6.00 26.26 -2.69
CA ARG A 191 5.87 27.57 -2.03
C ARG A 191 4.94 27.50 -0.83
N GLY A 192 5.26 28.32 0.17
CA GLY A 192 4.46 28.52 1.37
C GLY A 192 5.06 27.83 2.58
N ILE A 193 4.59 26.63 2.91
CA ILE A 193 5.01 25.90 4.13
C ILE A 193 6.36 25.18 3.98
N ASP A 194 7.09 25.02 5.09
CA ASP A 194 8.29 24.18 5.16
C ASP A 194 7.91 22.70 5.18
N LEU A 195 8.33 21.95 4.16
CA LEU A 195 8.06 20.52 4.04
C LEU A 195 9.19 19.69 4.67
N LYS A 196 8.81 18.61 5.34
CA LYS A 196 9.72 17.49 5.63
C LYS A 196 9.69 16.48 4.49
N GLN A 197 10.48 15.42 4.57
CA GLN A 197 10.47 14.37 3.56
C GLN A 197 9.10 13.69 3.46
N HIS A 198 8.43 13.46 4.59
CA HIS A 198 7.10 12.89 4.68
C HIS A 198 6.14 13.87 5.35
N ASN A 199 5.06 14.24 4.65
CA ASN A 199 4.07 15.20 5.14
C ASN A 199 2.66 14.60 5.00
N VAL A 200 1.78 14.96 5.92
CA VAL A 200 0.38 14.55 5.90
C VAL A 200 -0.50 15.76 6.15
N PHE A 201 -1.42 16.02 5.23
CA PHE A 201 -2.43 17.07 5.29
C PHE A 201 -3.77 16.40 5.53
N PHE A 202 -4.27 16.46 6.77
CA PHE A 202 -5.44 15.71 7.19
C PHE A 202 -6.74 16.28 6.62
N ALA A 203 -7.69 15.39 6.32
CA ALA A 203 -9.09 15.73 6.16
C ALA A 203 -9.62 16.40 7.45
N ASP A 204 -10.54 17.35 7.31
CA ASP A 204 -11.26 17.92 8.46
C ASP A 204 -12.18 16.85 9.08
N GLU A 205 -12.81 16.03 8.22
CA GLU A 205 -13.69 14.95 8.63
C GLU A 205 -13.25 13.58 8.09
N GLN A 206 -12.65 12.75 8.94
CA GLN A 206 -12.21 11.40 8.56
C GLN A 206 -13.34 10.50 8.00
N LYS A 207 -14.59 10.74 8.39
CA LYS A 207 -15.75 10.01 7.84
C LYS A 207 -16.07 10.39 6.39
N ALA A 208 -15.78 11.63 6.00
CA ALA A 208 -15.92 12.10 4.62
C ALA A 208 -14.86 11.48 3.69
N GLU A 209 -13.78 10.96 4.26
CA GLU A 209 -12.80 10.14 3.54
C GLU A 209 -13.24 8.67 3.45
N PHE A 210 -13.34 7.98 4.58
CA PHE A 210 -13.53 6.52 4.58
C PHE A 210 -14.97 6.07 4.29
N GLY A 211 -15.97 6.92 4.49
CA GLY A 211 -17.37 6.61 4.19
C GLY A 211 -17.62 6.38 2.70
N PRO A 212 -17.24 7.33 1.82
CA PRO A 212 -17.28 7.14 0.37
C PRO A 212 -16.40 5.98 -0.11
N LEU A 213 -15.17 5.86 0.42
CA LEU A 213 -14.25 4.78 0.03
C LEU A 213 -14.85 3.39 0.30
N ALA A 214 -15.53 3.19 1.42
CA ALA A 214 -16.22 1.94 1.74
C ALA A 214 -17.36 1.60 0.77
N GLN A 215 -17.87 2.59 0.02
CA GLN A 215 -18.90 2.43 -1.01
C GLN A 215 -18.31 2.38 -2.43
N GLY A 216 -16.98 2.33 -2.56
CA GLY A 216 -16.32 2.35 -3.87
C GLY A 216 -16.31 3.73 -4.54
N LYS A 217 -16.45 4.82 -3.79
CA LYS A 217 -16.50 6.20 -4.30
C LYS A 217 -15.28 7.00 -3.84
N HIS A 218 -14.95 8.05 -4.58
CA HIS A 218 -13.93 9.01 -4.18
C HIS A 218 -14.35 9.83 -2.95
N PRO A 219 -13.41 10.19 -2.07
CA PRO A 219 -13.69 11.01 -0.90
C PRO A 219 -14.07 12.44 -1.28
N THR A 220 -14.92 13.09 -0.47
CA THR A 220 -15.28 14.51 -0.67
C THR A 220 -14.37 15.46 0.10
N ASP A 221 -13.74 14.95 1.16
CA ASP A 221 -12.66 15.57 1.92
C ASP A 221 -11.68 14.45 2.25
N ALA A 222 -10.38 14.69 2.05
CA ALA A 222 -9.40 13.63 2.04
C ALA A 222 -8.08 14.03 2.67
N THR A 223 -7.48 13.05 3.35
CA THR A 223 -6.12 13.15 3.84
C THR A 223 -5.16 12.98 2.65
N LEU A 224 -4.26 13.94 2.48
CA LEU A 224 -3.23 13.92 1.44
C LEU A 224 -1.87 13.61 2.07
N TYR A 225 -1.19 12.62 1.53
CA TYR A 225 0.22 12.39 1.83
C TYR A 225 1.08 13.05 0.76
N VAL A 226 2.11 13.79 1.18
CA VAL A 226 3.08 14.43 0.28
C VAL A 226 4.48 13.98 0.68
N HIS A 227 5.13 13.23 -0.19
CA HIS A 227 6.54 12.92 -0.09
C HIS A 227 7.35 13.95 -0.88
N ALA A 228 8.25 14.66 -0.19
CA ALA A 228 9.19 15.60 -0.79
C ALA A 228 10.58 14.95 -0.82
N GLN A 229 10.86 14.20 -1.88
CA GLN A 229 11.99 13.26 -1.95
C GLN A 229 13.35 13.92 -1.72
N ASP A 230 13.50 15.18 -2.10
CA ASP A 230 14.77 15.92 -2.02
C ASP A 230 14.96 16.65 -0.66
N ARG A 231 13.95 16.62 0.22
CA ARG A 231 14.04 17.11 1.60
C ARG A 231 14.77 16.09 2.46
N ASP A 232 15.71 16.56 3.28
CA ASP A 232 16.78 15.84 4.02
C ASP A 232 18.18 16.17 3.49
N ARG A 233 18.28 16.62 2.24
CA ARG A 233 19.51 17.13 1.62
C ARG A 233 19.61 18.62 1.93
N THR A 234 20.83 19.14 2.05
CA THR A 234 21.16 20.56 2.29
C THR A 234 20.77 21.48 1.12
N GLN A 235 19.64 21.23 0.46
CA GLN A 235 19.17 21.97 -0.69
C GLN A 235 18.62 23.34 -0.28
N SER A 236 18.96 24.33 -1.09
CA SER A 236 18.44 25.68 -0.98
C SER A 236 16.96 25.72 -1.36
N LEU A 237 16.15 26.47 -0.60
CA LEU A 237 14.75 26.72 -0.91
C LEU A 237 14.60 27.36 -2.30
N GLY A 238 13.48 27.07 -2.98
CA GLY A 238 13.14 27.72 -4.26
C GLY A 238 13.72 27.04 -5.50
N VAL A 239 14.26 25.83 -5.37
CA VAL A 239 14.71 25.00 -6.49
C VAL A 239 13.65 23.98 -6.90
N LEU A 240 13.85 23.36 -8.07
CA LEU A 240 13.03 22.27 -8.54
C LEU A 240 13.28 21.02 -7.67
N GLU A 241 12.22 20.46 -7.11
CA GLU A 241 12.24 19.29 -6.23
C GLU A 241 11.26 18.22 -6.73
N ARG A 242 11.51 16.96 -6.37
CA ARG A 242 10.68 15.81 -6.74
C ARG A 242 9.68 15.48 -5.64
N PHE A 243 8.43 15.30 -6.06
CA PHE A 243 7.31 15.03 -5.17
C PHE A 243 6.50 13.82 -5.59
N GLU A 244 5.94 13.17 -4.59
CA GLU A 244 4.82 12.24 -4.74
C GLU A 244 3.66 12.73 -3.87
N ILE A 245 2.45 12.80 -4.42
CA ILE A 245 1.22 13.04 -3.65
C ILE A 245 0.35 11.80 -3.75
N ILE A 246 -0.09 11.27 -2.61
CA ILE A 246 -0.99 10.10 -2.53
C ILE A 246 -2.31 10.55 -1.92
N LEU A 247 -3.38 10.20 -2.62
CA LEU A 247 -4.77 10.29 -2.16
C LEU A 247 -5.37 8.87 -2.19
N ASN A 248 -5.97 8.42 -1.08
CA ASN A 248 -6.64 7.12 -1.03
C ASN A 248 -7.81 7.06 -2.02
N ALA A 249 -7.95 5.94 -2.71
CA ALA A 249 -9.00 5.71 -3.71
C ALA A 249 -9.57 4.29 -3.59
N PRO A 250 -10.80 4.05 -4.08
CA PRO A 250 -11.30 2.68 -4.19
C PRO A 250 -10.52 1.91 -5.27
N PRO A 251 -10.44 0.57 -5.19
CA PRO A 251 -9.89 -0.25 -6.25
C PRO A 251 -10.73 -0.13 -7.54
N ALA A 252 -10.10 -0.35 -8.69
CA ALA A 252 -10.73 -0.33 -10.01
C ALA A 252 -11.55 -1.60 -10.26
N LEU A 253 -12.75 -1.66 -9.69
CA LEU A 253 -13.66 -2.81 -9.82
C LEU A 253 -14.47 -2.81 -11.14
N SER A 254 -14.52 -1.68 -11.85
CA SER A 254 -15.13 -1.56 -13.18
C SER A 254 -14.47 -0.47 -14.03
N ALA A 255 -14.58 -0.61 -15.36
CA ALA A 255 -14.12 0.38 -16.33
C ALA A 255 -15.25 1.35 -16.69
N ASP A 256 -15.80 2.07 -15.70
CA ASP A 256 -16.85 3.05 -15.94
C ASP A 256 -16.26 4.36 -16.52
N PRO A 257 -16.68 4.81 -17.72
CA PRO A 257 -16.26 6.07 -18.31
C PRO A 257 -16.57 7.31 -17.46
N ALA A 258 -17.56 7.27 -16.56
CA ALA A 258 -17.87 8.35 -15.63
C ALA A 258 -16.69 8.69 -14.71
N LEU A 259 -15.83 7.72 -14.44
CA LEU A 259 -14.66 7.85 -13.58
C LEU A 259 -13.62 8.85 -14.12
N PHE A 260 -13.56 9.07 -15.44
CA PHE A 260 -12.63 10.05 -16.02
C PHE A 260 -13.00 11.49 -15.68
N LYS A 261 -14.30 11.80 -15.52
CA LYS A 261 -14.77 13.13 -15.14
C LYS A 261 -14.57 13.37 -13.63
N GLU A 262 -14.66 12.31 -12.83
CA GLU A 262 -14.35 12.33 -11.40
C GLU A 262 -12.85 12.58 -11.15
N ILE A 263 -11.97 12.08 -12.00
CA ILE A 263 -10.51 12.29 -11.87
C ILE A 263 -10.11 13.77 -11.95
N ASP A 264 -10.65 14.54 -12.90
CA ASP A 264 -10.30 15.96 -13.03
C ASP A 264 -10.83 16.77 -11.82
N GLN A 265 -11.98 16.37 -11.27
CA GLN A 265 -12.52 16.94 -10.03
C GLN A 265 -11.65 16.59 -8.81
N CYS A 266 -11.20 15.33 -8.70
CA CYS A 266 -10.28 14.90 -7.65
C CYS A 266 -8.95 15.66 -7.72
N GLN A 267 -8.41 15.92 -8.92
CA GLN A 267 -7.20 16.73 -9.08
C GLN A 267 -7.38 18.15 -8.54
N ALA A 268 -8.48 18.81 -8.91
CA ALA A 268 -8.79 20.14 -8.41
C ALA A 268 -8.92 20.13 -6.88
N GLN A 269 -9.59 19.12 -6.31
CA GLN A 269 -9.72 18.95 -4.86
C GLN A 269 -8.36 18.81 -4.16
N VAL A 270 -7.45 17.98 -4.70
CA VAL A 270 -6.09 17.80 -4.15
C VAL A 270 -5.35 19.13 -4.06
N PHE A 271 -5.25 19.87 -5.17
CA PHE A 271 -4.45 21.09 -5.21
C PHE A 271 -5.11 22.28 -4.51
N ASN A 272 -6.45 22.36 -4.52
CA ASN A 272 -7.17 23.35 -3.72
C ASN A 272 -6.95 23.10 -2.22
N ARG A 273 -7.06 21.84 -1.78
CA ARG A 273 -6.85 21.49 -0.37
C ARG A 273 -5.42 21.78 0.08
N LEU A 274 -4.42 21.46 -0.73
CA LEU A 274 -3.02 21.83 -0.42
C LEU A 274 -2.85 23.36 -0.35
N ALA A 275 -3.51 24.12 -1.23
CA ALA A 275 -3.50 25.58 -1.18
C ALA A 275 -4.17 26.13 0.09
N ASP A 276 -5.24 25.51 0.59
CA ASP A 276 -5.87 25.85 1.87
C ASP A 276 -4.91 25.65 3.06
N PHE A 277 -4.02 24.65 2.96
CA PHE A 277 -2.90 24.45 3.90
C PHE A 277 -1.70 25.36 3.64
N GLY A 278 -1.78 26.26 2.66
CA GLY A 278 -0.71 27.18 2.28
C GLY A 278 0.41 26.53 1.48
N LEU A 279 0.18 25.38 0.84
CA LEU A 279 1.15 24.72 -0.04
C LEU A 279 0.74 24.84 -1.51
N THR A 280 1.63 25.38 -2.33
CA THR A 280 1.44 25.42 -3.79
C THR A 280 2.70 24.96 -4.52
N PHE A 281 2.54 24.55 -5.77
CA PHE A 281 3.62 24.04 -6.62
C PHE A 281 3.69 24.84 -7.93
N SER A 282 4.91 25.10 -8.40
CA SER A 282 5.15 25.74 -9.70
C SER A 282 6.12 24.92 -10.55
N PRO A 283 5.71 24.39 -11.72
CA PRO A 283 4.35 24.43 -12.25
C PRO A 283 3.38 23.57 -11.42
N THR A 284 2.08 23.86 -11.51
CA THR A 284 1.04 22.99 -10.94
C THR A 284 1.08 21.64 -11.67
N PRO A 285 1.04 20.51 -10.95
CA PRO A 285 1.08 19.19 -11.57
C PRO A 285 -0.09 18.99 -12.53
N LYS A 286 0.22 18.43 -13.70
CA LYS A 286 -0.76 18.15 -14.75
C LYS A 286 -1.30 16.73 -14.62
N ARG A 287 -2.39 16.43 -15.31
CA ARG A 287 -2.94 15.06 -15.39
C ARG A 287 -1.95 14.00 -15.86
N SER A 288 -0.95 14.36 -16.67
CA SER A 288 0.12 13.44 -17.09
C SER A 288 1.01 12.95 -15.94
N SER A 289 0.98 13.61 -14.77
CA SER A 289 1.68 13.15 -13.57
C SER A 289 0.88 12.18 -12.72
N LEU A 290 -0.40 11.97 -13.03
CA LEU A 290 -1.31 11.14 -12.23
C LEU A 290 -1.27 9.69 -12.69
N THR A 291 -1.11 8.78 -11.73
CA THR A 291 -1.38 7.35 -11.86
C THR A 291 -2.66 7.01 -11.11
N THR A 292 -3.59 6.32 -11.78
CA THR A 292 -4.91 5.97 -11.25
C THR A 292 -4.99 4.49 -10.85
N PRO A 293 -6.04 4.07 -10.11
CA PRO A 293 -6.29 2.65 -9.83
C PRO A 293 -6.30 1.78 -11.10
N GLN A 294 -6.86 2.25 -12.21
CA GLN A 294 -6.86 1.52 -13.49
C GLN A 294 -5.45 1.32 -14.03
N MET A 295 -4.61 2.36 -13.95
CA MET A 295 -3.21 2.28 -14.39
C MET A 295 -2.41 1.33 -13.51
N PHE A 296 -2.64 1.33 -12.19
CA PHE A 296 -2.07 0.32 -11.29
C PHE A 296 -2.52 -1.10 -11.68
N GLY A 297 -3.80 -1.29 -12.02
CA GLY A 297 -4.31 -2.58 -12.50
C GLY A 297 -3.69 -3.04 -13.82
N GLN A 298 -3.28 -2.12 -14.69
CA GLN A 298 -2.55 -2.41 -15.93
C GLN A 298 -1.08 -2.77 -15.65
N MET A 299 -0.42 -2.04 -14.74
CA MET A 299 0.97 -2.32 -14.33
C MET A 299 1.08 -3.63 -13.54
N PHE A 300 0.05 -3.95 -12.74
CA PHE A 300 -0.03 -5.14 -11.88
C PHE A 300 -1.31 -5.92 -12.17
N PRO A 301 -1.31 -6.80 -13.18
CA PRO A 301 -2.50 -7.55 -13.61
C PRO A 301 -3.18 -8.32 -12.47
N ALA A 302 -4.49 -8.51 -12.60
CA ALA A 302 -5.39 -9.14 -11.63
C ALA A 302 -5.57 -8.42 -10.28
N SER A 303 -4.83 -7.34 -10.00
CA SER A 303 -4.89 -6.60 -8.73
C SER A 303 -6.14 -5.72 -8.56
N ASN A 304 -6.86 -5.42 -9.64
CA ASN A 304 -7.87 -4.36 -9.71
C ASN A 304 -7.34 -2.99 -9.21
N GLY A 305 -6.03 -2.74 -9.37
CA GLY A 305 -5.39 -1.51 -8.91
C GLY A 305 -5.21 -1.41 -7.39
N SER A 306 -5.56 -2.46 -6.64
CA SER A 306 -5.37 -2.49 -5.20
C SER A 306 -3.89 -2.50 -4.83
N LEU A 307 -3.49 -1.69 -3.84
CA LEU A 307 -2.06 -1.52 -3.51
C LEU A 307 -1.53 -2.58 -2.54
N TYR A 308 -2.41 -3.21 -1.75
CA TYR A 308 -2.02 -4.12 -0.67
C TYR A 308 -2.69 -5.49 -0.75
N GLY A 309 -3.18 -5.87 -1.93
CA GLY A 309 -3.92 -7.12 -2.10
C GLY A 309 -5.36 -6.99 -1.61
N ARG A 310 -5.65 -7.59 -0.45
CA ARG A 310 -7.00 -7.64 0.15
C ARG A 310 -7.09 -6.88 1.45
#